data_AF-C6SBJ6-F1
#
_entry.id   AF-C6SBJ6-F1
#
_cell.length_a   1.000
_cell.length_b   1.000
_cell.length_c   1.000
_cell.angle_alpha   90.00
_cell.angle_beta   90.00
_cell.angle_gamma   90.00
#
_symmetry.space_group_name_H-M   'P 1'
#
loop_
_entity.id
_entity.type
_entity.pdbx_description
1 polymer ?
#
loop_
_entity_poly.entity_id
_entity_poly.type
_entity_poly.pdbx_seq_one_letter_code
_entity_poly.pdbx_strand_id
1 'polypeptide(L)'
;MALLSCQLSHAATAYIPLNDFQPNCDIRRLGLTQGQHNELRKIRAAFKMAGDRARLKVMHSEHSRRRSVVEIISSDVFNRNEARDYVESRYLSGMDFAVDELEIQHRFFHILTPQQQQMWLSSCLK
;
A
#
# COMPACT_ATOMS: atom_id res chain seq x y z
N MET A 1 24.92 17.39 32.56
CA MET A 1 24.41 16.05 32.21
C MET A 1 23.55 16.18 30.97
N ALA A 2 24.05 15.74 29.82
CA ALA A 2 23.33 15.84 28.56
C ALA A 2 22.25 14.74 28.51
N LEU A 3 20.98 15.15 28.46
CA LEU A 3 19.86 14.25 28.24
C LEU A 3 19.92 13.78 26.78
N LEU A 4 20.46 12.58 26.57
CA LEU A 4 20.35 11.83 25.32
C LEU A 4 18.86 11.60 25.05
N SER A 5 18.27 12.48 24.25
CA SER A 5 16.92 12.31 23.75
C SER A 5 16.95 11.17 22.75
N CYS A 6 16.57 9.97 23.20
CA CYS A 6 16.38 8.82 22.33
C CYS A 6 15.14 9.11 21.48
N GLN A 7 15.33 9.81 20.36
CA GLN A 7 14.32 9.94 19.31
C GLN A 7 14.21 8.57 18.63
N LEU A 8 13.51 7.65 19.28
CA LEU A 8 13.02 6.44 18.65
C LEU A 8 12.01 6.89 17.60
N SER A 9 12.50 7.02 16.36
CA SER A 9 11.70 7.24 15.16
C SER A 9 10.50 6.31 15.23
N HIS A 10 9.31 6.91 15.27
CA HIS A 10 8.08 6.14 15.21
C HIS A 10 8.17 5.31 13.93
N ALA A 11 8.09 3.98 14.04
CA ALA A 11 7.90 3.12 12.89
C ALA A 11 6.57 3.54 12.28
N ALA A 12 6.66 4.47 11.33
CA ALA A 12 5.54 5.00 10.58
C ALA A 12 4.70 3.80 10.15
N THR A 13 3.39 3.92 10.25
CA THR A 13 2.44 3.05 9.57
C THR A 13 2.67 3.24 8.07
N ALA A 14 3.77 2.67 7.59
CA ALA A 14 4.20 2.75 6.23
C ALA A 14 3.31 1.76 5.49
N TYR A 15 2.15 2.25 5.07
CA TYR A 15 1.73 1.98 3.70
C TYR A 15 3.00 2.07 2.85
N ILE A 16 3.40 0.95 2.27
CA ILE A 16 4.46 0.91 1.28
C ILE A 16 3.72 1.11 -0.04
N PRO A 17 3.54 2.36 -0.53
CA PRO A 17 3.01 2.56 -1.86
C PRO A 17 3.92 1.86 -2.86
N LEU A 18 3.33 1.22 -3.86
CA LEU A 18 4.10 0.82 -5.03
C LEU A 18 4.56 2.09 -5.73
N ASN A 19 5.87 2.33 -5.68
CA ASN A 19 6.47 3.50 -6.31
C ASN A 19 6.74 3.26 -7.81
N ASP A 20 6.32 2.12 -8.35
CA ASP A 20 6.50 1.67 -9.73
C ASP A 20 5.66 2.48 -10.73
N PHE A 21 4.62 3.17 -10.26
CA PHE A 21 3.73 4.00 -11.08
C PHE A 21 3.97 5.49 -10.88
N GLN A 22 3.85 6.27 -11.96
CA GLN A 22 3.93 7.73 -11.94
C GLN A 22 2.77 8.31 -11.11
N PRO A 23 3.04 9.01 -10.00
CA PRO A 23 2.01 9.70 -9.26
C PRO A 23 1.40 10.78 -10.16
N ASN A 24 0.08 10.80 -10.25
CA ASN A 24 -0.66 11.71 -11.14
C ASN A 24 -0.43 11.49 -12.64
N CYS A 25 -0.17 10.26 -13.10
CA CYS A 25 -0.13 9.98 -14.54
C CYS A 25 -1.40 10.51 -15.24
N ASP A 26 -1.20 11.33 -16.27
CA ASP A 26 -2.30 11.93 -17.02
C ASP A 26 -2.90 10.96 -18.05
N ILE A 27 -3.78 10.08 -17.55
CA ILE A 27 -4.51 9.12 -18.38
C ILE A 27 -5.51 9.77 -19.34
N ARG A 28 -5.74 11.10 -19.28
CA ARG A 28 -6.64 11.79 -20.22
C ARG A 28 -6.09 11.73 -21.66
N ARG A 29 -4.76 11.65 -21.80
CA ARG A 29 -4.09 11.52 -23.11
C ARG A 29 -4.38 10.20 -23.81
N LEU A 30 -4.84 9.18 -23.08
CA LEU A 30 -5.21 7.88 -23.65
C LEU A 30 -6.47 7.97 -24.52
N GLY A 31 -7.29 9.03 -24.42
CA GLY A 31 -8.50 9.16 -25.24
C GLY A 31 -9.47 8.00 -25.02
N LEU A 32 -9.80 7.71 -23.76
CA LEU A 32 -10.65 6.56 -23.42
C LEU A 32 -12.04 6.68 -24.04
N THR A 33 -12.56 5.56 -24.55
CA THR A 33 -13.94 5.47 -25.02
C THR A 33 -14.92 5.54 -23.84
N GLN A 34 -16.20 5.79 -24.13
CA GLN A 34 -17.24 5.78 -23.08
C GLN A 34 -17.32 4.44 -22.34
N GLY A 35 -17.13 3.32 -23.05
CA GLY A 35 -17.08 1.98 -22.45
C GLY A 35 -15.90 1.83 -21.49
N GLN A 36 -14.71 2.25 -21.90
CA GLN A 36 -13.51 2.25 -21.05
C GLN A 36 -13.66 3.17 -19.83
N HIS A 37 -14.29 4.33 -19.98
CA HIS A 37 -14.62 5.22 -18.87
C HIS A 37 -15.59 4.57 -17.86
N ASN A 38 -16.55 3.79 -18.33
CA ASN A 38 -17.47 3.06 -17.45
C ASN A 38 -16.72 1.99 -16.64
N GLU A 39 -15.81 1.24 -17.26
CA GLU A 39 -14.97 0.26 -16.56
C GLU A 39 -13.99 0.92 -15.60
N LEU A 40 -13.35 2.02 -16.00
CA LEU A 40 -12.45 2.79 -15.13
C LEU A 40 -13.16 3.28 -13.85
N ARG A 41 -14.44 3.65 -13.93
CA ARG A 41 -15.23 4.01 -12.73
C ARG A 41 -15.37 2.82 -11.77
N LYS A 42 -15.64 1.62 -12.27
CA LYS A 42 -15.71 0.40 -11.45
C LYS A 42 -14.35 0.08 -10.82
N ILE A 43 -13.28 0.19 -11.60
CA ILE A 43 -11.90 -0.03 -11.13
C ILE A 43 -11.55 0.96 -10.00
N ARG A 44 -11.84 2.25 -10.16
CA ARG A 44 -11.61 3.28 -9.14
C ARG A 44 -12.42 3.03 -7.86
N ALA A 45 -13.66 2.55 -7.98
CA ALA A 45 -14.47 2.17 -6.83
C ALA A 45 -13.84 1.00 -6.07
N ALA A 46 -13.38 -0.03 -6.79
CA ALA A 46 -12.67 -1.17 -6.19
C ALA A 46 -11.39 -0.73 -5.47
N PHE A 47 -10.59 0.15 -6.08
CA PHE A 47 -9.38 0.71 -5.46
C PHE A 47 -9.68 1.43 -4.14
N LYS A 48 -10.71 2.27 -4.13
CA LYS A 48 -11.15 2.96 -2.92
C LYS A 48 -11.53 1.96 -1.82
N MET A 49 -12.31 0.92 -2.16
CA MET A 49 -12.73 -0.10 -1.20
C MET A 49 -11.55 -0.91 -0.64
N ALA A 50 -10.55 -1.23 -1.47
CA ALA A 50 -9.33 -1.89 -1.03
C ALA A 50 -8.54 -1.01 -0.05
N GLY A 51 -8.39 0.29 -0.37
CA GLY A 51 -7.70 1.25 0.50
C GLY A 51 -8.41 1.45 1.84
N ASP A 52 -9.73 1.55 1.82
CA ASP A 52 -10.54 1.64 3.04
C ASP A 52 -10.40 0.37 3.90
N ARG A 53 -10.41 -0.82 3.30
CA ARG A 53 -10.21 -2.09 4.01
C ARG A 53 -8.81 -2.19 4.63
N ALA A 54 -7.77 -1.81 3.91
CA ALA A 54 -6.40 -1.80 4.40
C ALA A 54 -6.26 -0.82 5.58
N ARG A 55 -6.85 0.38 5.48
CA ARG A 55 -6.88 1.35 6.56
C ARG A 55 -7.56 0.81 7.82
N LEU A 56 -8.71 0.15 7.68
CA LEU A 56 -9.41 -0.47 8.82
C LEU A 56 -8.58 -1.58 9.48
N LYS A 57 -7.91 -2.44 8.69
CA LYS A 57 -6.98 -3.46 9.22
C LYS A 57 -5.83 -2.83 10.02
N VAL A 58 -5.26 -1.72 9.54
CA VAL A 58 -4.22 -0.97 10.26
C VAL A 58 -4.76 -0.39 11.57
N MET A 59 -5.96 0.22 11.56
CA MET A 59 -6.58 0.77 12.77
C MET A 59 -6.89 -0.30 13.82
N HIS A 60 -7.43 -1.46 13.42
CA HIS A 60 -7.73 -2.55 14.36
C HIS A 60 -6.48 -3.15 15.00
N SER A 61 -5.35 -3.16 14.29
CA SER A 61 -4.09 -3.71 14.80
C SER A 61 -3.29 -2.71 15.66
N GLU A 62 -3.56 -1.41 15.60
CA GLU A 62 -2.87 -0.38 16.42
C GLU A 62 -2.97 -0.66 17.93
N HIS A 63 -4.13 -1.08 18.42
CA HIS A 63 -4.34 -1.31 19.85
C HIS A 63 -3.59 -2.54 20.39
N SER A 64 -3.50 -3.63 19.60
CA SER A 64 -2.70 -4.81 19.98
C SER A 64 -1.20 -4.56 19.82
N ARG A 65 -0.79 -3.73 18.84
CA ARG A 65 0.62 -3.43 18.55
C ARG A 65 1.38 -2.86 19.74
N ARG A 66 0.81 -1.89 20.47
CA ARG A 66 1.51 -1.28 21.62
C ARG A 66 1.84 -2.34 22.68
N ARG A 67 0.91 -3.26 22.94
CA ARG A 67 1.11 -4.34 23.90
C ARG A 67 2.22 -5.28 23.45
N SER A 68 2.16 -5.77 22.20
CA SER A 68 3.17 -6.69 21.65
C SER A 68 4.58 -6.08 21.63
N VAL A 69 4.72 -4.79 21.31
CA VAL A 69 6.02 -4.11 21.40
C VAL A 69 6.54 -4.11 22.84
N VAL A 70 5.69 -3.75 23.79
CA VAL A 70 6.08 -3.70 25.21
C VAL A 70 6.50 -5.09 25.69
N GLU A 71 5.76 -6.14 25.33
CA GLU A 71 6.11 -7.53 25.64
C GLU A 71 7.50 -7.90 25.08
N ILE A 72 7.75 -7.63 23.79
CA ILE A 72 9.05 -7.94 23.16
C ILE A 72 10.21 -7.20 23.80
N ILE A 73 10.06 -5.90 24.10
CA ILE A 73 11.17 -5.07 24.63
C ILE A 73 11.40 -5.27 26.13
N SER A 74 10.39 -5.73 26.88
CA SER A 74 10.48 -5.96 28.32
C SER A 74 10.85 -7.40 28.70
N SER A 75 10.91 -8.31 27.72
CA SER A 75 11.37 -9.69 27.93
C SER A 75 12.81 -9.73 28.45
N ASP A 76 13.08 -10.64 29.39
CA ASP A 76 14.42 -10.89 29.97
C ASP A 76 15.44 -11.32 28.90
N VAL A 77 14.98 -12.03 27.86
CA VAL A 77 15.78 -12.46 26.71
C VAL A 77 15.09 -12.06 25.42
N PHE A 78 15.83 -11.45 24.50
CA PHE A 78 15.28 -11.03 23.22
C PHE A 78 14.88 -12.23 22.34
N ASN A 79 13.58 -12.34 22.06
CA ASN A 79 13.04 -13.36 21.15
C ASN A 79 12.97 -12.83 19.71
N ARG A 80 13.92 -13.28 18.88
CA ARG A 80 14.01 -12.84 17.47
C ARG A 80 12.81 -13.25 16.63
N ASN A 81 12.20 -14.40 16.92
CA ASN A 81 11.06 -14.90 16.15
C ASN A 81 9.81 -14.06 16.44
N GLU A 82 9.55 -13.78 17.72
CA GLU A 82 8.44 -12.92 18.13
C GLU A 82 8.57 -11.49 17.58
N ALA A 83 9.78 -10.93 17.61
CA ALA A 83 10.07 -9.64 16.99
C ALA A 83 9.80 -9.67 15.47
N ARG A 84 10.15 -10.76 14.80
CA ARG A 84 9.89 -10.94 13.36
C ARG A 84 8.38 -11.01 13.09
N ASP A 85 7.64 -11.84 13.80
CA ASP A 85 6.20 -11.99 13.62
C ASP A 85 5.46 -10.66 13.84
N TYR A 86 5.86 -9.92 14.88
CA TYR A 86 5.36 -8.58 15.14
C TYR A 86 5.62 -7.63 13.97
N VAL A 87 6.85 -7.60 13.43
CA VAL A 87 7.20 -6.75 12.30
C VAL A 87 6.45 -7.17 11.03
N GLU A 88 6.39 -8.46 10.72
CA GLU A 88 5.66 -8.98 9.55
C GLU A 88 4.19 -8.60 9.61
N SER A 89 3.53 -8.78 10.76
CA SER A 89 2.13 -8.39 10.96
C SER A 89 1.87 -6.89 10.70
N ARG A 90 2.89 -6.04 10.89
CA ARG A 90 2.83 -4.60 10.65
C ARG A 90 2.75 -4.27 9.16
N TYR A 91 3.37 -5.10 8.31
CA TYR A 91 3.43 -4.91 6.86
C TYR A 91 2.40 -5.71 6.08
N LEU A 92 1.85 -6.81 6.63
CA LEU A 92 0.88 -7.67 5.92
C LEU A 92 -0.26 -6.89 5.27
N SER A 93 -0.90 -5.96 6.00
CA SER A 93 -2.00 -5.17 5.44
C SER A 93 -1.55 -4.22 4.32
N GLY A 94 -0.30 -3.74 4.35
CA GLY A 94 0.26 -2.93 3.29
C GLY A 94 0.63 -3.76 2.06
N MET A 95 1.16 -4.98 2.28
CA MET A 95 1.45 -5.95 1.22
C MET A 95 0.17 -6.40 0.51
N ASP A 96 -0.87 -6.77 1.26
CA ASP A 96 -2.19 -7.11 0.70
C ASP A 96 -2.70 -6.01 -0.24
N PHE A 97 -2.61 -4.75 0.22
CA PHE A 97 -3.08 -3.62 -0.57
C PHE A 97 -2.18 -3.32 -1.77
N ALA A 98 -0.87 -3.54 -1.68
CA ALA A 98 0.02 -3.43 -2.85
C ALA A 98 -0.34 -4.49 -3.91
N VAL A 99 -0.71 -5.70 -3.50
CA VAL A 99 -1.23 -6.73 -4.43
C VAL A 99 -2.55 -6.26 -5.07
N ASP A 100 -3.48 -5.72 -4.28
CA ASP A 100 -4.72 -5.14 -4.80
C ASP A 100 -4.45 -4.01 -5.81
N GLU A 101 -3.46 -3.15 -5.54
CA GLU A 101 -3.03 -2.08 -6.43
C GLU A 101 -2.53 -2.65 -7.77
N LEU A 102 -1.66 -3.66 -7.76
CA LEU A 102 -1.21 -4.33 -9.00
C LEU A 102 -2.36 -4.96 -9.78
N GLU A 103 -3.29 -5.64 -9.10
CA GLU A 103 -4.46 -6.23 -9.74
C GLU A 103 -5.29 -5.15 -10.45
N ILE A 104 -5.45 -4.00 -9.81
CA ILE A 104 -6.19 -2.86 -10.34
C ILE A 104 -5.48 -2.24 -11.54
N GLN A 105 -4.17 -2.08 -11.50
CA GLN A 105 -3.38 -1.61 -12.65
C GLN A 105 -3.46 -2.61 -13.82
N HIS A 106 -3.36 -3.91 -13.54
CA HIS A 106 -3.53 -4.97 -14.53
C HIS A 106 -4.91 -4.90 -15.20
N ARG A 107 -5.98 -4.76 -14.42
CA ARG A 107 -7.34 -4.63 -14.94
C ARG A 107 -7.50 -3.39 -15.81
N PHE A 108 -6.93 -2.25 -15.40
CA PHE A 108 -6.96 -1.04 -16.19
C PHE A 108 -6.22 -1.23 -17.52
N PHE A 109 -5.03 -1.81 -17.49
CA PHE A 109 -4.25 -2.07 -18.70
C PHE A 109 -5.00 -2.94 -19.73
N HIS A 110 -5.78 -3.91 -19.27
CA HIS A 110 -6.54 -4.82 -20.15
C HIS A 110 -7.82 -4.23 -20.75
N ILE A 111 -8.33 -3.10 -20.24
CA ILE A 111 -9.42 -2.40 -20.91
C ILE A 111 -8.92 -1.47 -22.02
N LEU A 112 -7.62 -1.18 -22.08
CA LEU A 112 -7.00 -0.31 -23.07
C LEU A 112 -6.81 -1.03 -24.41
N THR A 113 -6.80 -0.26 -25.50
CA THR A 113 -6.36 -0.75 -26.81
C THR A 113 -4.83 -0.91 -26.84
N PRO A 114 -4.25 -1.68 -27.77
CA PRO A 114 -2.80 -1.82 -27.87
C PRO A 114 -2.03 -0.49 -27.98
N GLN A 115 -2.60 0.49 -28.68
CA GLN A 115 -2.00 1.84 -28.78
C GLN A 115 -2.03 2.58 -27.44
N GLN A 116 -3.15 2.52 -26.73
CA GLN A 116 -3.30 3.12 -25.40
C GLN A 116 -2.38 2.42 -24.38
N GLN A 117 -2.21 1.11 -24.48
CA GLN A 117 -1.29 0.35 -23.63
C GLN A 117 0.16 0.84 -23.76
N GLN A 118 0.64 1.03 -25.00
CA GLN A 118 1.99 1.59 -25.21
C GLN A 118 2.13 2.99 -24.64
N MET A 119 1.11 3.83 -24.83
CA MET A 119 1.10 5.18 -24.25
C MET A 119 1.10 5.13 -22.72
N TRP A 120 0.33 4.22 -22.13
CA TRP A 120 0.29 4.04 -20.68
C TRP A 120 1.63 3.55 -20.13
N LEU A 121 2.26 2.54 -20.74
CA LEU A 121 3.58 2.05 -20.32
C LEU A 121 4.67 3.13 -20.41
N SER A 122 4.63 3.98 -21.42
CA SER A 122 5.62 5.04 -21.62
C SER A 122 5.40 6.29 -20.76
N SER A 123 4.21 6.49 -20.20
CA SER A 123 3.86 7.71 -19.45
C SER A 123 3.48 7.48 -17.99
N CYS A 124 3.00 6.29 -17.65
CA CYS A 124 2.49 5.96 -16.32
C CYS A 124 3.34 4.95 -15.55
N LEU A 125 4.19 4.17 -16.21
CA LEU A 125 5.17 3.30 -15.55
C LEU A 125 6.49 4.06 -15.39
N LYS A 126 7.17 3.91 -14.25
CA LYS A 126 8.49 4.51 -14.02
C LYS A 126 9.63 3.66 -14.56
#